data_AF-A0A1M4L2W6-F1
#
_entry.id   AF-A0A1M4L2W6-F1
#
_cell.length_a   1.000
_cell.length_b   1.000
_cell.length_c   1.000
_cell.angle_alpha   90.00
_cell.angle_beta   90.00
_cell.angle_gamma   90.00
#
_symmetry.space_group_name_H-M   'P 1'
#
loop_
_entity.id
_entity.type
_entity.pdbx_description
1 polymer ?
#
loop_
_entity_poly.entity_id
_entity_poly.type
_entity_poly.pdbx_seq_one_letter_code
_entity_poly.pdbx_strand_id
1 'polypeptide(L)'
;MRFAASSIRSRCSALIAKTLLPHAVRLEFAPGALVHANLSGAAFTDDWLWVAGDEACAVDRLHALAPLGGEALRFGEGRSFALGELLDLPGDHDEEADLEGMALSPGYLWVVGSHGMTRKNAKPDRDDATNGKRLARLKLDANRRLLACLPI
;
A
#
# COMPACT_ATOMS: atom_id res chain seq x y z
N MET A 1 22.43 -39.46 -36.57
CA MET A 1 22.56 -38.72 -35.29
C MET A 1 23.37 -37.45 -35.52
N ARG A 2 22.71 -36.30 -35.58
CA ARG A 2 23.31 -34.96 -35.55
C ARG A 2 22.39 -34.08 -34.71
N PHE A 3 22.90 -33.58 -33.59
CA PHE A 3 22.23 -32.60 -32.75
C PHE A 3 22.35 -31.22 -33.41
N ALA A 4 21.24 -30.51 -33.54
CA ALA A 4 21.22 -29.07 -33.80
C ALA A 4 20.47 -28.41 -32.64
N ALA A 5 21.23 -27.82 -31.71
CA ALA A 5 20.66 -26.98 -30.66
C ALA A 5 20.35 -25.60 -31.26
N SER A 6 19.07 -25.34 -31.50
CA SER A 6 18.56 -24.02 -31.86
C SER A 6 18.62 -23.11 -30.62
N SER A 7 19.56 -22.17 -30.61
CA SER A 7 19.64 -21.08 -29.65
C SER A 7 18.39 -20.18 -29.77
N ILE A 8 17.43 -20.36 -28.87
CA ILE A 8 16.36 -19.37 -28.65
C ILE A 8 16.99 -18.16 -27.94
N ARG A 9 17.25 -17.09 -28.69
CA ARG A 9 17.57 -15.78 -28.12
C ARG A 9 16.34 -15.28 -27.37
N SER A 10 16.42 -15.26 -26.05
CA SER A 10 15.45 -14.56 -25.19
C SER A 10 15.42 -13.10 -25.61
N ARG A 11 14.26 -12.63 -26.08
CA ARG A 11 14.02 -11.21 -26.33
C ARG A 11 13.85 -10.56 -24.96
N CYS A 12 14.90 -9.93 -24.45
CA CYS A 12 14.76 -8.94 -23.40
C CYS A 12 13.78 -7.87 -23.91
N SER A 13 12.59 -7.83 -23.32
CA SER A 13 11.67 -6.72 -23.45
C SER A 13 12.40 -5.47 -22.97
N ALA A 14 12.63 -4.52 -23.89
CA ALA A 14 13.15 -3.21 -23.52
C ALA A 14 12.09 -2.52 -22.65
N LEU A 15 12.34 -2.50 -21.34
CA LEU A 15 11.63 -1.63 -20.42
C LEU A 15 11.79 -0.21 -20.95
N ILE A 16 10.67 0.41 -21.35
CA ILE A 16 10.61 1.83 -21.67
C ILE A 16 11.21 2.56 -20.47
N ALA A 17 12.33 3.24 -20.68
CA ALA A 17 12.95 4.08 -19.67
C ALA A 17 11.97 5.21 -19.35
N LYS A 18 11.11 5.01 -18.33
CA LYS A 18 10.34 6.09 -17.74
C LYS A 18 11.35 7.15 -17.33
N THR A 19 11.28 8.33 -17.95
CA THR A 19 12.10 9.48 -17.58
C THR A 19 11.82 9.80 -16.11
N LEU A 20 12.77 9.49 -15.24
CA LEU A 20 12.67 9.82 -13.83
C LEU A 20 13.02 11.29 -13.65
N LEU A 21 12.16 12.00 -12.93
CA LEU A 21 12.33 13.41 -12.65
C LEU A 21 13.38 13.60 -11.53
N PRO A 22 14.15 14.71 -11.57
CA PRO A 22 14.88 15.16 -10.39
C PRO A 22 13.92 15.26 -9.19
N HIS A 23 14.38 14.87 -8.00
CA HIS A 23 13.59 14.81 -6.76
C HIS A 23 12.49 13.72 -6.70
N ALA A 24 12.55 12.71 -7.57
CA ALA A 24 11.70 11.54 -7.45
C ALA A 24 12.23 10.52 -6.41
N VAL A 25 11.30 9.80 -5.78
CA VAL A 25 11.58 8.57 -5.02
C VAL A 25 11.07 7.38 -5.82
N ARG A 26 11.91 6.38 -6.03
CA ARG A 26 11.50 5.11 -6.65
C ARG A 26 11.13 4.11 -5.56
N LEU A 27 9.91 3.58 -5.64
CA LEU A 27 9.44 2.48 -4.79
C LEU A 27 9.27 1.22 -5.64
N GLU A 28 9.87 0.13 -5.20
CA GLU A 28 9.80 -1.18 -5.85
C GLU A 28 9.04 -2.15 -4.94
N PHE A 29 7.88 -2.58 -5.41
CA PHE A 29 7.00 -3.47 -4.68
C PHE A 29 7.07 -4.89 -5.22
N ALA A 30 6.88 -5.88 -4.34
CA ALA A 30 6.68 -7.25 -4.76
C ALA A 30 5.39 -7.37 -5.61
N PRO A 31 5.35 -8.27 -6.61
CA PRO A 31 4.12 -8.51 -7.36
C PRO A 31 2.94 -8.84 -6.44
N GLY A 32 1.82 -8.15 -6.64
CA GLY A 32 0.60 -8.35 -5.85
C GLY A 32 0.52 -7.53 -4.56
N ALA A 33 1.55 -6.75 -4.21
CA ALA A 33 1.46 -5.82 -3.08
C ALA A 33 0.42 -4.73 -3.37
N LEU A 34 -0.66 -4.67 -2.58
CA LEU A 34 -1.77 -3.73 -2.81
C LEU A 34 -1.32 -2.27 -2.72
N VAL A 35 -0.39 -1.96 -1.81
CA VAL A 35 0.16 -0.61 -1.56
C VAL A 35 0.66 0.10 -2.82
N HIS A 36 1.05 -0.64 -3.86
CA HIS A 36 1.56 -0.05 -5.10
C HIS A 36 0.54 0.85 -5.82
N ALA A 37 -0.76 0.63 -5.60
CA ALA A 37 -1.85 1.34 -6.29
C ALA A 37 -2.54 2.37 -5.41
N ASN A 38 -2.28 2.35 -4.10
CA ASN A 38 -3.17 2.97 -3.11
C ASN A 38 -2.39 3.50 -1.88
N LEU A 39 -1.11 3.82 -2.06
CA LEU A 39 -0.22 4.38 -1.05
C LEU A 39 -0.80 5.66 -0.41
N SER A 40 -0.99 5.62 0.90
CA SER A 40 -1.60 6.69 1.70
C SER A 40 -0.72 7.14 2.87
N GLY A 41 0.10 6.23 3.42
CA GLY A 41 0.98 6.49 4.56
C GLY A 41 2.44 6.12 4.28
N ALA A 42 3.37 6.89 4.85
CA ALA A 42 4.79 6.58 4.81
C ALA A 42 5.54 7.13 6.04
N ALA A 43 6.56 6.39 6.51
CA ALA A 43 7.47 6.84 7.56
C ALA A 43 8.88 6.25 7.39
N PHE A 44 9.92 7.04 7.63
CA PHE A 44 11.32 6.65 7.43
C PHE A 44 12.02 6.31 8.76
N THR A 45 12.67 5.16 8.82
CA THR A 45 13.58 4.76 9.92
C THR A 45 14.88 4.27 9.35
N ASP A 46 16.04 4.75 9.80
CA ASP A 46 17.38 4.29 9.36
C ASP A 46 17.41 3.91 7.85
N ASP A 47 17.61 2.62 7.54
CA ASP A 47 17.67 2.06 6.19
C ASP A 47 16.32 1.55 5.66
N TRP A 48 15.21 1.95 6.25
CA TRP A 48 13.87 1.45 5.94
C TRP A 48 12.86 2.56 5.69
N LEU A 49 11.98 2.30 4.72
CA LEU A 49 10.76 3.04 4.49
C LEU A 49 9.58 2.14 4.82
N TRP A 50 8.79 2.54 5.81
CA TRP A 50 7.50 1.94 6.12
C TRP A 50 6.44 2.63 5.27
N VAL A 51 5.53 1.85 4.71
CA VAL A 51 4.41 2.34 3.91
C VAL A 51 3.13 1.59 4.24
N ALA A 52 2.00 2.26 3.99
CA ALA A 52 0.67 1.68 4.09
C ALA A 52 -0.19 2.17 2.91
N GLY A 53 -1.19 1.36 2.56
CA GLY A 53 -2.21 1.73 1.58
C GLY A 53 -3.59 1.83 2.22
N ASP A 54 -4.46 2.64 1.65
CA ASP A 54 -5.83 2.86 2.15
C ASP A 54 -6.70 1.59 1.98
N GLU A 55 -6.61 0.86 0.85
CA GLU A 55 -7.38 -0.39 0.68
C GLU A 55 -6.74 -1.62 1.36
N ALA A 56 -5.65 -1.46 2.14
CA ALA A 56 -4.93 -2.56 2.78
C ALA A 56 -5.24 -2.68 4.28
N CYS A 57 -5.01 -3.88 4.84
CA CYS A 57 -4.97 -4.14 6.27
C CYS A 57 -3.56 -4.63 6.68
N ALA A 58 -2.54 -3.92 6.22
CA ALA A 58 -1.13 -4.27 6.41
C ALA A 58 -0.23 -3.03 6.39
N VAL A 59 0.96 -3.18 6.96
CA VAL A 59 2.09 -2.27 6.74
C VAL A 59 3.17 -2.99 5.96
N ASP A 60 3.77 -2.31 5.00
CA ASP A 60 4.89 -2.83 4.24
C ASP A 60 6.18 -2.09 4.63
N ARG A 61 7.28 -2.81 4.68
CA ARG A 61 8.61 -2.24 4.92
C ARG A 61 9.49 -2.47 3.70
N LEU A 62 10.07 -1.39 3.19
CA LEU A 62 11.00 -1.41 2.05
C LEU A 62 12.40 -1.02 2.52
N HIS A 63 13.41 -1.71 2.02
CA HIS A 63 14.82 -1.43 2.29
C HIS A 63 15.34 -0.30 1.40
N ALA A 64 16.21 0.55 1.95
CA ALA A 64 16.93 1.56 1.21
C ALA A 64 17.92 0.90 0.24
N LEU A 65 17.87 1.30 -1.03
CA LEU A 65 18.75 0.79 -2.07
C LEU A 65 19.56 1.93 -2.69
N ALA A 66 20.69 1.57 -3.31
CA ALA A 66 21.43 2.51 -4.13
C ALA A 66 20.51 3.09 -5.24
N PRO A 67 20.41 4.42 -5.38
CA PRO A 67 19.67 5.07 -6.46
C PRO A 67 20.13 4.58 -7.85
N LEU A 68 19.21 4.48 -8.82
CA LEU A 68 19.48 4.07 -10.19
C LEU A 68 19.21 5.18 -11.21
N GLY A 69 20.17 6.07 -11.41
CA GLY A 69 20.07 7.13 -12.41
C GLY A 69 19.69 8.46 -11.77
N GLY A 70 18.50 8.99 -12.09
CA GLY A 70 18.12 10.37 -11.75
C GLY A 70 17.28 10.55 -10.48
N GLU A 71 16.80 9.46 -9.87
CA GLU A 71 16.04 9.52 -8.61
C GLU A 71 16.92 9.93 -7.42
N ALA A 72 16.31 10.62 -6.46
CA ALA A 72 16.98 11.01 -5.23
C ALA A 72 17.10 9.82 -4.27
N LEU A 73 16.06 8.99 -4.19
CA LEU A 73 16.01 7.83 -3.31
C LEU A 73 15.37 6.64 -4.01
N ARG A 74 15.75 5.45 -3.59
CA ARG A 74 15.20 4.18 -4.09
C ARG A 74 14.97 3.23 -2.92
N PHE A 75 13.79 2.63 -2.88
CA PHE A 75 13.41 1.63 -1.90
C PHE A 75 12.85 0.38 -2.59
N GLY A 76 13.16 -0.78 -2.04
CA GLY A 76 12.70 -2.07 -2.59
C GLY A 76 12.80 -3.19 -1.57
N GLU A 77 12.91 -4.43 -2.05
CA GLU A 77 13.06 -5.62 -1.18
C GLU A 77 11.96 -5.70 -0.10
N GLY A 78 10.73 -5.38 -0.52
CA GLY A 78 9.62 -5.18 0.38
C GLY A 78 9.17 -6.43 1.13
N ARG A 79 8.77 -6.25 2.38
CA ARG A 79 8.10 -7.24 3.21
C ARG A 79 6.79 -6.67 3.75
N SER A 80 5.72 -7.45 3.63
CA SER A 80 4.41 -7.10 4.17
C SER A 80 4.20 -7.71 5.56
N PHE A 81 3.50 -6.98 6.41
CA PHE A 81 3.07 -7.40 7.74
C PHE A 81 1.58 -7.12 7.90
N ALA A 82 0.78 -8.18 7.90
CA ALA A 82 -0.67 -8.07 8.08
C ALA A 82 -0.99 -7.61 9.51
N LEU A 83 -1.87 -6.62 9.65
CA LEU A 83 -2.19 -6.07 10.98
C LEU A 83 -2.85 -7.10 11.89
N GLY A 84 -3.69 -7.99 11.33
CA GLY A 84 -4.34 -9.07 12.10
C GLY A 84 -3.38 -10.14 12.63
N GLU A 85 -2.12 -10.18 12.18
CA GLU A 85 -1.09 -11.04 12.77
C GLU A 85 -0.35 -10.36 13.94
N LEU A 86 -0.45 -9.03 14.03
CA LEU A 86 0.28 -8.21 14.99
C LEU A 86 -0.61 -7.66 16.11
N LEU A 87 -1.90 -7.48 15.83
CA LEU A 87 -2.86 -6.78 16.66
C LEU A 87 -4.15 -7.60 16.79
N ASP A 88 -4.80 -7.46 17.93
CA ASP A 88 -6.19 -7.90 18.10
C ASP A 88 -7.11 -6.82 17.50
N LEU A 89 -7.54 -7.03 16.27
CA LEU A 89 -8.27 -6.03 15.49
C LEU A 89 -9.74 -5.91 15.95
N PRO A 90 -10.33 -4.70 15.89
CA PRO A 90 -11.72 -4.50 16.30
C PRO A 90 -12.75 -5.11 15.34
N GLY A 91 -12.36 -5.44 14.11
CA GLY A 91 -13.14 -6.13 13.10
C GLY A 91 -12.42 -7.37 12.56
N ASP A 92 -12.94 -7.93 11.46
CA ASP A 92 -12.35 -9.13 10.85
C ASP A 92 -10.96 -8.83 10.28
N HIS A 93 -10.07 -9.83 10.27
CA HIS A 93 -8.67 -9.63 9.86
C HIS A 93 -8.51 -9.20 8.40
N ASP A 94 -9.46 -9.57 7.54
CA ASP A 94 -9.47 -9.23 6.12
C ASP A 94 -10.22 -7.92 5.82
N GLU A 95 -10.85 -7.29 6.82
CA GLU A 95 -11.47 -5.99 6.64
C GLU A 95 -10.40 -4.89 6.56
N GLU A 96 -10.57 -4.01 5.58
CA GLU A 96 -9.72 -2.84 5.34
C GLU A 96 -9.60 -1.94 6.57
N ALA A 97 -8.37 -1.52 6.88
CA ALA A 97 -8.10 -0.59 7.98
C ALA A 97 -8.07 0.88 7.54
N ASP A 98 -8.01 1.17 6.24
CA ASP A 98 -8.01 2.53 5.69
C ASP A 98 -6.93 3.37 6.37
N LEU A 99 -5.69 2.88 6.34
CA LEU A 99 -4.57 3.52 7.03
C LEU A 99 -4.24 4.84 6.33
N GLU A 100 -4.33 5.97 7.05
CA GLU A 100 -4.19 7.32 6.47
C GLU A 100 -3.05 8.12 7.10
N GLY A 101 -2.45 7.60 8.17
CA GLY A 101 -1.36 8.29 8.85
C GLY A 101 -0.38 7.32 9.48
N MET A 102 0.88 7.74 9.46
CA MET A 102 2.00 7.00 10.06
C MET A 102 2.93 7.99 10.75
N ALA A 103 3.44 7.61 11.91
CA ALA A 103 4.43 8.40 12.64
C ALA A 103 5.40 7.50 13.37
N LEU A 104 6.57 8.03 13.71
CA LEU A 104 7.60 7.29 14.42
C LEU A 104 7.86 7.91 15.79
N SER A 105 8.17 7.02 16.73
CA SER A 105 8.79 7.34 18.00
C SER A 105 9.90 6.31 18.26
N PRO A 106 10.85 6.55 19.18
CA PRO A 106 11.97 5.64 19.38
C PRO A 106 11.53 4.18 19.60
N GLY A 107 11.85 3.29 18.65
CA GLY A 107 11.49 1.87 18.68
C GLY A 107 10.04 1.54 18.33
N TYR A 108 9.24 2.51 17.86
CA TYR A 108 7.83 2.28 17.54
C TYR A 108 7.35 3.01 16.29
N LEU A 109 6.54 2.30 15.51
CA LEU A 109 5.72 2.81 14.43
C LEU A 109 4.28 2.98 14.90
N TRP A 110 3.77 4.19 14.78
CA TRP A 110 2.37 4.51 14.99
C TRP A 110 1.63 4.50 13.66
N VAL A 111 0.46 3.86 13.64
CA VAL A 111 -0.44 3.86 12.48
C VAL A 111 -1.84 4.27 12.92
N VAL A 112 -2.54 4.99 12.05
CA VAL A 112 -3.91 5.43 12.28
C VAL A 112 -4.77 5.15 11.06
N GLY A 113 -5.94 4.54 11.28
CA GLY A 113 -6.98 4.42 10.27
C GLY A 113 -7.68 5.75 10.03
N SER A 114 -8.48 5.86 8.98
CA SER A 114 -9.17 7.11 8.61
C SER A 114 -10.16 7.62 9.65
N HIS A 115 -10.62 6.75 10.56
CA HIS A 115 -11.73 7.00 11.50
C HIS A 115 -13.04 7.44 10.81
N GLY A 116 -13.12 7.24 9.49
CA GLY A 116 -14.26 7.61 8.67
C GLY A 116 -15.40 6.59 8.78
N MET A 117 -16.62 7.07 8.53
CA MET A 117 -17.77 6.21 8.23
C MET A 117 -17.95 6.11 6.72
N THR A 118 -18.31 4.92 6.24
CA THR A 118 -18.52 4.66 4.82
C THR A 118 -19.99 4.80 4.44
N ARG A 119 -20.26 5.09 3.17
CA ARG A 119 -21.61 5.06 2.58
C ARG A 119 -21.56 4.45 1.18
N LYS A 120 -22.71 4.00 0.69
CA LYS A 120 -22.82 3.49 -0.68
C LYS A 120 -22.59 4.61 -1.69
N ASN A 121 -22.21 4.25 -2.92
CA ASN A 121 -22.27 5.16 -4.05
C ASN A 121 -23.71 5.36 -4.55
N ALA A 122 -23.97 6.52 -5.15
CA ALA A 122 -25.21 6.77 -5.89
C ALA A 122 -25.33 5.75 -7.03
N LYS A 123 -26.56 5.33 -7.33
CA LYS A 123 -26.78 4.44 -8.47
C LYS A 123 -27.47 5.20 -9.61
N PRO A 124 -26.97 5.09 -10.85
CA PRO A 124 -27.50 5.84 -11.99
C PRO A 124 -28.91 5.40 -12.41
N ASP A 125 -29.32 4.18 -12.03
CA ASP A 125 -30.64 3.60 -12.33
C ASP A 125 -31.73 4.00 -11.31
N ARG A 126 -31.48 4.96 -10.42
CA ARG A 126 -32.42 5.39 -9.36
C ARG A 126 -32.60 6.90 -9.33
N ASP A 127 -33.81 7.33 -8.98
CA ASP A 127 -34.09 8.75 -8.75
C ASP A 127 -33.36 9.33 -7.53
N ASP A 128 -33.31 10.67 -7.46
CA ASP A 128 -32.59 11.41 -6.42
C ASP A 128 -33.13 11.12 -5.03
N ALA A 129 -34.46 11.02 -4.87
CA ALA A 129 -35.07 10.75 -3.57
C ALA A 129 -34.67 9.36 -3.04
N THR A 130 -34.64 8.35 -3.90
CA THR A 130 -34.23 6.99 -3.58
C THR A 130 -32.74 6.91 -3.30
N ASN A 131 -31.91 7.59 -4.09
CA ASN A 131 -30.48 7.69 -3.81
C ASN A 131 -30.22 8.42 -2.49
N GLY A 132 -30.88 9.54 -2.22
CA GLY A 132 -30.77 10.29 -0.96
C GLY A 132 -31.02 9.42 0.27
N LYS A 133 -32.10 8.64 0.28
CA LYS A 133 -32.41 7.70 1.37
C LYS A 133 -31.33 6.62 1.57
N ARG A 134 -30.64 6.20 0.51
CA ARG A 134 -29.57 5.20 0.58
C ARG A 134 -28.26 5.79 1.07
N LEU A 135 -27.90 6.97 0.56
CA LEU A 135 -26.67 7.68 0.90
C LEU A 135 -26.67 8.19 2.34
N ALA A 136 -27.86 8.41 2.93
CA ALA A 136 -28.03 8.78 4.33
C ALA A 136 -27.67 7.65 5.32
N ARG A 137 -27.53 6.40 4.86
CA ARG A 137 -27.11 5.28 5.71
C ARG A 137 -25.59 5.18 5.71
N LEU A 138 -25.00 5.37 6.88
CA LEU A 138 -23.58 5.22 7.12
C LEU A 138 -23.29 3.84 7.74
N LYS A 139 -22.20 3.21 7.32
CA LYS A 139 -21.63 2.02 7.96
C LYS A 139 -20.35 2.43 8.67
N LEU A 140 -20.08 1.81 9.81
CA LEU A 140 -18.78 1.85 10.43
C LEU A 140 -18.08 0.53 10.14
N ASP A 141 -16.94 0.59 9.48
CA ASP A 141 -16.02 -0.53 9.34
C ASP A 141 -15.04 -0.45 10.52
N ALA A 142 -15.02 -1.48 11.37
CA ALA A 142 -14.45 -1.36 12.71
C ALA A 142 -12.93 -1.10 12.68
N ASN A 143 -12.22 -1.76 11.76
CA ASN A 143 -10.78 -1.59 11.57
C ASN A 143 -10.38 -0.15 11.19
N ARG A 144 -11.29 0.66 10.64
CA ARG A 144 -11.01 2.08 10.31
C ARG A 144 -10.83 2.97 11.55
N ARG A 145 -11.26 2.52 12.74
CA ARG A 145 -11.03 3.22 14.03
C ARG A 145 -9.80 2.71 14.76
N LEU A 146 -8.80 2.27 14.01
CA LEU A 146 -7.54 1.81 14.56
C LEU A 146 -6.63 3.00 14.88
N LEU A 147 -6.09 3.01 16.11
CA LEU A 147 -4.88 3.73 16.47
C LEU A 147 -3.96 2.72 17.15
N ALA A 148 -2.84 2.39 16.52
CA ALA A 148 -1.96 1.33 16.99
C ALA A 148 -0.50 1.78 17.07
N CYS A 149 0.21 1.15 17.99
CA CYS A 149 1.65 1.31 18.21
C CYS A 149 2.31 -0.04 18.01
N LEU A 150 3.16 -0.14 16.99
CA LEU A 150 3.86 -1.35 16.57
C LEU A 150 5.34 -1.23 16.94
N PRO A 151 5.94 -2.19 17.68
CA PRO A 151 7.38 -2.20 17.93
C PRO A 151 8.13 -2.51 16.62
N ILE A 152 9.25 -1.80 16.37
CA ILE A 152 10.05 -1.91 15.14
C ILE A 152 11.54 -2.08 15.38
#